data_AF-H6LKY1-F1
#
_entry.id   AF-H6LKY1-F1
#
_cell.length_a   1.000
_cell.length_b   1.000
_cell.length_c   1.000
_cell.angle_alpha   90.00
_cell.angle_beta   90.00
_cell.angle_gamma   90.00
#
_symmetry.space_group_name_H-M   'P 1'
#
loop_
_entity.id
_entity.type
_entity.pdbx_description
1 polymer ?
#
loop_
_entity_poly.entity_id
_entity_poly.type
_entity_poly.pdbx_seq_one_letter_code
_entity_poly.pdbx_strand_id
1 'polypeptide(L)'
;MMIAVFRDGGIILIIVAIILMIRLKRAESNGVEVEAVVVNVKENKVRTGRQVYDEFTPILEYTIADTVYQSEALASQGDQRYEIGQVVRIRYQPDNPEDVMVVGDRRYFFNAAIIGTIGVLIEILTFLIH
;
A
#
# COMPACT_ATOMS: atom_id res chain seq x y z
N MET A 1 -25.93 -15.52 -18.41
CA MET A 1 -25.55 -15.79 -17.01
C MET A 1 -24.08 -15.47 -16.74
N MET A 2 -23.14 -16.00 -17.55
CA MET A 2 -21.69 -15.75 -17.38
C MET A 2 -21.30 -14.27 -17.47
N ILE A 3 -21.87 -13.49 -18.40
CA ILE A 3 -21.52 -12.07 -18.62
C ILE A 3 -21.96 -11.16 -17.45
N ALA A 4 -23.05 -11.48 -16.77
CA ALA A 4 -23.53 -10.70 -15.61
C ALA A 4 -22.56 -10.81 -14.41
N VAL A 5 -21.99 -12.00 -14.18
CA VAL A 5 -21.01 -12.24 -13.10
C VAL A 5 -19.72 -11.45 -13.34
N PHE A 6 -19.29 -11.28 -14.59
CA PHE A 6 -18.11 -10.48 -14.94
C PHE A 6 -18.33 -8.98 -14.71
N ARG A 7 -19.53 -8.47 -15.01
CA ARG A 7 -19.91 -7.06 -14.76
C ARG A 7 -19.91 -6.71 -13.27
N ASP A 8 -20.45 -7.59 -12.43
CA ASP A 8 -20.47 -7.30 -11.00
C ASP A 8 -19.04 -7.30 -10.41
N GLY A 9 -18.13 -8.11 -10.97
CA GLY A 9 -16.72 -8.14 -10.59
C GLY A 9 -15.95 -6.85 -10.92
N GLY A 10 -16.17 -6.27 -12.11
CA GLY A 10 -15.51 -5.01 -12.51
C GLY A 10 -15.93 -3.85 -11.61
N ILE A 11 -17.23 -3.71 -11.34
CA ILE A 11 -17.78 -2.71 -10.41
C ILE A 11 -17.17 -2.86 -9.00
N ILE A 12 -17.06 -4.08 -8.47
CA ILE A 12 -16.45 -4.33 -7.15
C ILE A 12 -15.00 -3.84 -7.11
N LEU A 13 -14.19 -4.15 -8.14
CA LEU A 13 -12.79 -3.71 -8.21
C LEU A 13 -12.68 -2.18 -8.24
N ILE A 14 -13.55 -1.50 -8.97
CA ILE A 14 -13.60 -0.03 -9.02
C ILE A 14 -13.93 0.53 -7.64
N ILE A 15 -14.94 -0.01 -6.94
CA ILE A 15 -15.32 0.43 -5.60
C ILE A 15 -14.16 0.24 -4.62
N VAL A 16 -13.50 -0.92 -4.64
CA VAL A 16 -12.33 -1.20 -3.79
C VAL A 16 -11.21 -0.21 -4.06
N ALA A 17 -10.89 0.07 -5.32
CA ALA A 17 -9.86 1.05 -5.69
C ALA A 17 -10.18 2.47 -5.19
N ILE A 18 -11.45 2.90 -5.30
CA ILE A 18 -11.90 4.19 -4.78
C ILE A 18 -11.73 4.25 -3.26
N ILE A 19 -12.16 3.22 -2.53
CA ILE A 19 -12.01 3.16 -1.07
C ILE A 19 -10.53 3.24 -0.67
N LEU A 20 -9.66 2.49 -1.35
CA LEU A 20 -8.21 2.54 -1.10
C LEU A 20 -7.64 3.93 -1.36
N MET A 21 -8.00 4.58 -2.47
CA MET A 21 -7.54 5.94 -2.75
C MET A 21 -8.03 6.96 -1.72
N ILE A 22 -9.27 6.85 -1.24
CA ILE A 22 -9.78 7.74 -0.19
C ILE A 22 -9.01 7.53 1.11
N ARG A 23 -8.74 6.28 1.49
CA ARG A 23 -7.94 5.96 2.69
C ARG A 23 -6.53 6.53 2.58
N LEU A 24 -5.87 6.35 1.44
CA LEU A 24 -4.52 6.88 1.21
C LEU A 24 -4.47 8.40 1.23
N LYS A 25 -5.43 9.08 0.59
CA LYS A 25 -5.53 10.54 0.64
C LYS A 25 -5.78 11.05 2.05
N ARG A 26 -6.66 10.38 2.80
CA ARG A 26 -6.94 10.73 4.20
C ARG A 26 -5.70 10.53 5.06
N ALA A 27 -4.97 9.44 4.85
CA ALA A 27 -3.73 9.17 5.56
C ALA A 27 -2.67 10.25 5.26
N GLU A 28 -2.59 10.67 3.99
CA GLU A 28 -1.68 11.73 3.56
C GLU A 28 -2.05 13.10 4.13
N SER A 29 -3.35 13.43 4.23
CA SER A 29 -3.83 14.75 4.65
C SER A 29 -3.93 14.94 6.17
N ASN A 30 -4.28 13.87 6.89
CA ASN A 30 -4.55 13.93 8.34
C ASN A 30 -3.40 13.39 9.19
N GLY A 31 -2.42 12.75 8.56
CA GLY A 31 -1.27 12.20 9.27
C GLY A 31 -0.33 13.29 9.78
N VAL A 32 0.24 13.06 10.96
CA VAL A 32 1.25 13.92 11.56
C VAL A 32 2.62 13.43 11.13
N GLU A 33 3.45 14.36 10.68
CA GLU A 33 4.75 14.04 10.11
C GLU A 33 5.84 13.93 11.19
N VAL A 34 6.61 12.84 11.16
CA VAL A 34 7.70 12.55 12.09
C VAL A 34 8.85 11.86 11.36
N GLU A 35 10.05 11.94 11.92
CA GLU A 35 11.19 11.16 11.46
C GLU A 35 11.15 9.75 12.07
N ALA A 36 11.40 8.76 11.23
CA ALA A 36 11.54 7.38 11.64
C ALA A 36 12.88 6.83 11.16
N VAL A 37 13.44 5.90 11.93
CA VAL A 37 14.67 5.19 11.60
C VAL A 37 14.31 3.78 11.16
N VAL A 38 14.90 3.33 10.05
CA VAL A 38 14.80 1.92 9.64
C VAL A 38 15.67 1.09 10.60
N VAL A 39 15.05 0.38 11.54
CA VAL A 39 15.79 -0.41 12.55
C VAL A 39 16.02 -1.85 12.11
N ASN A 40 15.21 -2.34 11.18
CA ASN A 40 15.34 -3.69 10.64
C ASN A 40 14.69 -3.77 9.25
N VAL A 41 15.01 -4.82 8.49
CA VAL A 41 14.36 -5.16 7.22
C VAL A 41 13.99 -6.63 7.27
N LYS A 42 12.69 -6.92 7.24
CA LYS A 42 12.16 -8.28 7.23
C LYS A 42 12.19 -8.80 5.80
N GLU A 43 12.92 -9.89 5.60
CA GLU A 43 12.99 -10.60 4.32
C GLU A 43 11.95 -11.72 4.29
N ASN A 44 11.02 -11.67 3.35
CA ASN A 44 10.02 -12.70 3.11
C ASN A 44 10.25 -13.30 1.72
N LYS A 45 10.22 -14.63 1.61
CA LYS A 45 10.24 -15.29 0.30
C LYS A 45 8.81 -15.52 -0.16
N VAL A 46 8.40 -14.79 -1.20
CA VAL A 46 7.08 -14.93 -1.79
C VAL A 46 7.16 -15.84 -3.00
N ARG A 47 6.40 -16.93 -2.96
CA ARG A 47 6.30 -17.89 -4.06
C ARG A 47 5.00 -17.68 -4.81
N THR A 48 5.12 -17.25 -6.07
CA THR A 48 3.99 -17.14 -7.00
C THR A 48 4.17 -18.19 -8.09
N GLY A 49 3.51 -19.34 -7.92
CA GLY A 49 3.62 -20.49 -8.81
C GLY A 49 5.03 -21.13 -8.81
N ARG A 50 5.76 -20.99 -9.93
CA ARG A 50 7.13 -21.50 -10.10
C ARG A 50 8.21 -20.46 -9.77
N GLN A 51 7.85 -19.18 -9.63
CA GLN A 51 8.80 -18.12 -9.35
C GLN A 51 8.85 -17.84 -7.85
N VAL A 52 10.06 -17.58 -7.36
CA VAL A 52 10.34 -17.17 -5.98
C VAL A 52 10.95 -15.80 -6.05
N TYR A 53 10.37 -14.87 -5.30
CA TYR A 53 10.83 -13.49 -5.18
C TYR A 53 11.14 -13.21 -3.72
N ASP A 54 12.19 -12.43 -3.48
CA ASP A 54 12.49 -11.90 -2.17
C ASP A 54 11.71 -10.58 -2.01
N GLU A 55 11.00 -10.46 -0.90
CA GLU A 55 10.26 -9.28 -0.47
C GLU A 55 10.89 -8.71 0.78
N PHE A 56 11.19 -7.41 0.76
CA PHE A 56 11.83 -6.68 1.85
C PHE A 56 10.81 -5.71 2.45
N THR A 57 10.49 -5.89 3.73
CA THR A 57 9.61 -4.99 4.49
C THR A 57 10.41 -4.29 5.57
N PRO A 58 10.66 -2.97 5.47
CA PRO A 58 11.39 -2.25 6.51
C PRO A 58 10.54 -2.10 7.76
N ILE A 59 11.17 -2.26 8.92
CA ILE A 59 10.61 -1.95 10.24
C ILE A 59 11.10 -0.56 10.63
N LEU A 60 10.14 0.35 10.80
CA LEU A 60 10.37 1.75 11.10
C LEU A 60 10.17 1.98 12.59
N GLU A 61 11.14 2.60 13.24
CA GLU A 61 11.06 3.04 14.64
C GLU A 61 10.94 4.56 14.71
N TYR A 62 10.01 5.07 15.50
CA TYR A 62 9.77 6.49 15.67
C TYR A 62 9.24 6.78 17.07
N THR A 63 9.41 8.02 17.51
CA THR A 63 9.03 8.45 18.86
C THR A 63 7.91 9.47 18.81
N ILE A 64 6.83 9.22 19.56
CA ILE A 64 5.71 10.16 19.75
C ILE A 64 5.59 10.41 21.25
N ALA A 65 5.75 11.68 21.68
CA ALA A 65 5.61 12.08 23.09
C ALA A 65 6.35 11.12 24.06
N ASP A 66 7.64 10.91 23.83
CA ASP A 66 8.54 10.02 24.59
C ASP A 66 8.19 8.52 24.56
N THR A 67 7.21 8.12 23.76
CA THR A 67 6.85 6.72 23.53
C THR A 67 7.43 6.25 22.20
N VAL A 68 8.19 5.16 22.22
CA VAL A 68 8.76 4.53 21.03
C VAL A 68 7.73 3.58 20.41
N TYR A 69 7.51 3.73 19.11
CA TYR A 69 6.65 2.88 18.31
C TYR A 69 7.47 2.21 17.21
N GLN A 70 7.06 1.00 16.83
CA GLN A 70 7.60 0.28 15.69
C GLN A 70 6.45 -0.12 14.76
N SER A 71 6.60 0.12 13.47
CA SER A 71 5.62 -0.30 12.47
C SER A 71 6.29 -0.80 11.19
N GLU A 72 5.69 -1.80 10.56
CA GLU A 72 6.09 -2.26 9.23
C GLU A 72 5.63 -1.23 8.19
N ALA A 73 6.51 -0.85 7.26
CA ALA A 73 6.06 -0.01 6.16
C ALA A 73 5.06 -0.78 5.27
N LEU A 74 3.96 -0.14 4.92
CA LEU A 74 2.88 -0.73 4.09
C LEU A 74 3.32 -1.25 2.71
N ALA A 75 4.50 -0.85 2.21
CA ALA A 75 5.02 -1.28 0.92
C ALA A 75 6.12 -2.34 1.13
N SER A 76 5.78 -3.60 0.92
CA SER A 76 6.75 -4.69 0.76
C SER A 76 7.41 -4.57 -0.61
N GLN A 77 8.72 -4.80 -0.66
CA GLN A 77 9.57 -4.36 -1.76
C GLN A 77 10.27 -5.53 -2.43
N GLY A 78 10.22 -5.62 -3.77
CA GLY A 78 11.08 -6.55 -4.53
C GLY A 78 12.55 -6.12 -4.61
N ASP A 79 12.86 -4.89 -4.18
CA ASP A 79 14.20 -4.30 -4.11
C ASP A 79 14.52 -3.81 -2.69
N GLN A 80 15.72 -4.10 -2.19
CA GLN A 80 16.18 -3.62 -0.88
C GLN A 80 16.48 -2.12 -0.94
N ARG A 81 15.41 -1.31 -0.95
CA ARG A 81 15.46 0.16 -1.12
C ARG A 81 15.75 0.91 0.18
N TYR A 82 15.52 0.26 1.32
CA TYR A 82 15.73 0.83 2.62
C TYR A 82 16.91 0.15 3.29
N GLU A 83 17.81 0.96 3.84
CA GLU A 83 18.99 0.47 4.57
C GLU A 83 18.76 0.65 6.08
N ILE A 84 19.29 -0.29 6.87
CA ILE A 84 19.23 -0.18 8.34
C ILE A 84 20.02 1.07 8.76
N GLY A 85 19.42 1.88 9.64
CA GLY A 85 19.94 3.17 10.08
C GLY A 85 19.51 4.35 9.20
N GLN A 86 18.84 4.11 8.07
CA GLN A 86 18.31 5.19 7.24
C GLN A 86 17.20 5.96 7.97
N VAL A 87 17.27 7.29 7.94
CA VAL A 87 16.19 8.16 8.43
C VAL A 87 15.22 8.43 7.27
N VAL A 88 13.94 8.18 7.52
CA VAL A 88 12.85 8.43 6.58
C VAL A 88 11.79 9.31 7.24
N ARG A 89 11.10 10.12 6.44
CA ARG A 89 9.94 10.90 6.93
C ARG A 89 8.70 10.06 6.76
N ILE A 90 7.94 9.91 7.84
CA ILE A 90 6.66 9.19 7.83
C ILE A 90 5.53 10.10 8.28
N ARG A 91 4.30 9.71 7.94
CA ARG A 91 3.09 10.25 8.54
C ARG A 91 2.36 9.14 9.28
N TYR A 92 2.15 9.32 10.58
CA TYR A 92 1.34 8.42 11.40
C TYR A 92 -0.07 8.99 11.59
N GLN A 93 -1.06 8.12 11.80
CA GLN A 93 -2.41 8.57 12.17
C GLN A 93 -2.52 8.76 13.69
N PRO A 94 -2.91 9.93 14.21
CA PRO A 94 -3.08 10.13 15.65
C PRO A 94 -4.08 9.17 16.30
N ASP A 95 -5.13 8.80 15.56
CA ASP A 95 -6.16 7.85 16.01
C ASP A 95 -5.69 6.38 15.96
N ASN A 96 -4.63 6.10 15.19
CA ASN A 96 -4.04 4.77 15.06
C ASN A 96 -2.53 4.89 14.71
N PRO A 97 -1.65 5.06 15.72
CA PRO A 97 -0.24 5.37 15.50
C PRO A 97 0.51 4.37 14.65
N GLU A 98 0.11 3.09 14.68
CA GLU A 98 0.73 2.01 13.89
C GLU A 98 0.48 2.14 12.38
N ASP A 99 -0.57 2.87 11.97
CA ASP A 99 -0.86 3.15 10.56
C ASP A 99 0.04 4.28 10.06
N VAL A 100 1.13 3.89 9.40
CA VAL A 100 2.18 4.79 8.94
C VAL A 100 2.34 4.77 7.43
N MET A 101 2.54 5.95 6.85
CA MET A 101 2.84 6.12 5.43
C MET A 101 4.20 6.81 5.26
N VAL A 102 5.08 6.24 4.44
CA VAL A 102 6.34 6.91 4.08
C VAL A 102 6.04 8.10 3.18
N VAL A 103 6.53 9.28 3.56
CA VAL A 103 6.31 10.53 2.81
C VAL A 103 7.00 10.44 1.46
N GLY A 104 6.26 10.71 0.39
CA GLY A 104 6.76 10.70 -0.99
C GLY A 104 6.75 9.33 -1.68
N ASP A 105 6.36 8.24 -1.00
CA ASP A 105 6.18 6.95 -1.66
C ASP A 105 4.86 6.92 -2.44
N ARG A 106 4.95 7.14 -3.76
CA ARG A 106 3.78 7.18 -4.65
C ARG A 106 3.20 5.82 -4.97
N ARG A 107 3.83 4.71 -4.56
CA ARG A 107 3.39 3.36 -4.92
C ARG A 107 2.08 2.98 -4.27
N TYR A 108 1.80 3.54 -3.10
CA TYR A 108 0.49 3.40 -2.45
C TYR A 108 -0.64 3.77 -3.41
N PHE A 109 -0.52 4.92 -4.08
CA PHE A 109 -1.50 5.37 -5.07
C PHE A 109 -1.45 4.57 -6.36
N PHE A 110 -0.26 4.16 -6.81
CA PHE A 110 -0.09 3.37 -8.03
C PHE A 110 -0.80 2.01 -7.95
N ASN A 111 -0.68 1.30 -6.81
CA ASN A 111 -1.32 0.01 -6.60
C ASN A 111 -2.85 0.13 -6.64
N ALA A 112 -3.40 1.15 -5.95
CA ALA A 112 -4.84 1.42 -6.01
C ALA A 112 -5.30 1.79 -7.43
N ALA A 113 -4.50 2.56 -8.17
CA ALA A 113 -4.81 2.94 -9.55
C ALA A 113 -4.80 1.75 -10.51
N ILE A 114 -3.86 0.80 -10.37
CA ILE A 114 -3.84 -0.44 -11.19
C ILE A 114 -5.13 -1.23 -10.98
N ILE A 115 -5.53 -1.46 -9.73
CA ILE A 115 -6.75 -2.21 -9.39
C ILE A 115 -7.98 -1.54 -10.04
N GLY A 116 -8.09 -0.22 -9.93
CA GLY A 116 -9.18 0.54 -10.54
C GLY A 116 -9.17 0.46 -12.07
N THR A 117 -7.99 0.55 -12.68
CA THR A 117 -7.82 0.46 -14.15
C THR A 117 -8.25 -0.91 -14.67
N ILE A 118 -7.88 -2.00 -13.97
CA ILE A 118 -8.31 -3.35 -14.32
C ILE A 118 -9.84 -3.47 -14.25
N GLY A 119 -10.46 -2.93 -13.19
CA GLY A 119 -11.92 -2.90 -13.07
C GLY A 119 -12.60 -2.17 -14.24
N VAL A 120 -12.10 -1.00 -14.62
CA VAL A 120 -12.62 -0.23 -15.77
C VAL A 120 -12.46 -0.99 -17.08
N LEU A 121 -11.32 -1.63 -17.31
CA LEU A 121 -11.09 -2.42 -18.53
C LEU A 121 -12.08 -3.60 -18.65
N ILE A 122 -12.40 -4.25 -17.53
CA ILE A 122 -13.40 -5.33 -17.49
C ILE A 122 -14.79 -4.80 -17.87
N GLU A 123 -15.19 -3.62 -17.35
CA GLU A 123 -16.47 -3.00 -17.69
C GLU A 123 -16.56 -2.63 -19.17
N ILE A 124 -15.50 -2.00 -19.73
CA ILE A 124 -15.45 -1.64 -21.16
C ILE A 124 -15.55 -2.90 -22.03
N LEU A 125 -14.79 -3.95 -21.70
CA LEU A 125 -14.82 -5.20 -22.46
C LEU A 125 -16.20 -5.88 -22.38
N THR A 126 -16.81 -5.86 -21.20
CA THR A 126 -18.16 -6.41 -20.98
C THR A 126 -19.21 -5.65 -21.80
N PHE A 127 -19.10 -4.31 -21.88
CA PHE A 127 -19.96 -3.47 -22.69
C PHE A 127 -19.78 -3.72 -24.20
N LEU A 128 -18.56 -3.95 -24.68
CA LEU A 128 -18.28 -4.19 -26.10
C LEU A 128 -18.71 -5.58 -26.59
N ILE A 129 -18.84 -6.55 -25.69
CA ILE A 129 -19.23 -7.94 -26.01
C ILE A 129 -20.76 -8.13 -25.90
N HIS A 130 -21.46 -7.20 -25.25
CA HIS A 130 -22.93 -7.15 -25.18
C HIS A 130 -23.52 -6.40 -26.38
#